data_AF-A0A496PNH0-F1
#
_entry.id   AF-A0A496PNH0-F1
#
_cell.length_a   1.000
_cell.length_b   1.000
_cell.length_c   1.000
_cell.angle_alpha   90.00
_cell.angle_beta   90.00
_cell.angle_gamma   90.00
#
_symmetry.space_group_name_H-M   'P 1'
#
loop_
_entity.id
_entity.type
_entity.pdbx_description
1 polymer ?
#
loop_
_entity_poly.entity_id
_entity_poly.type
_entity_poly.pdbx_seq_one_letter_code
_entity_poly.pdbx_strand_id
1 'polypeptide(L)' 'MQKEKLINLFEGYDPAIRAIILEVLKVEQANISMERPRVKDEIDTIVSTVTANKLAKTADE' A
#
# COMPACT_ATOMS: atom_id res chain seq x y z
N MET A 1 -16.67 -7.44 -2.93
CA MET A 1 -16.38 -8.20 -4.18
C MET A 1 -15.66 -7.42 -5.30
N GLN A 2 -15.05 -6.25 -5.04
CA GLN A 2 -14.08 -5.60 -5.96
C GLN A 2 -12.66 -5.55 -5.36
N LYS A 3 -12.57 -5.32 -4.04
CA LYS A 3 -11.32 -5.36 -3.27
C LYS A 3 -10.55 -6.68 -3.43
N GLU A 4 -11.22 -7.82 -3.30
CA GLU A 4 -10.58 -9.14 -3.47
C GLU A 4 -10.06 -9.34 -4.89
N LYS A 5 -10.77 -8.87 -5.92
CA LYS A 5 -10.28 -8.95 -7.30
C LYS A 5 -9.03 -8.10 -7.50
N LEU A 6 -8.99 -6.91 -6.92
CA LEU A 6 -7.80 -6.04 -6.89
C LEU A 6 -6.64 -6.71 -6.15
N ILE A 7 -6.88 -7.31 -4.98
CA ILE A 7 -5.83 -8.01 -4.22
C ILE A 7 -5.26 -9.18 -5.03
N ASN A 8 -6.13 -9.96 -5.68
CA ASN A 8 -5.73 -11.12 -6.48
C ASN A 8 -4.92 -10.73 -7.72
N LEU A 9 -5.15 -9.56 -8.30
CA LEU A 9 -4.32 -9.04 -9.41
C LEU A 9 -2.86 -8.82 -9.01
N PHE A 10 -2.59 -8.59 -7.71
CA PHE A 10 -1.24 -8.34 -7.20
C PHE A 10 -0.65 -9.52 -6.42
N GLU A 11 -1.26 -10.70 -6.48
CA GLU A 11 -0.75 -11.89 -5.76
C GLU A 11 0.63 -12.34 -6.25
N GLY A 12 0.94 -12.14 -7.54
CA GLY A 12 2.25 -12.48 -8.11
C GLY A 12 3.30 -11.38 -7.98
N TYR A 13 2.96 -10.23 -7.38
CA TYR A 13 3.89 -9.12 -7.19
C TYR A 13 4.77 -9.36 -5.96
N ASP A 14 5.91 -8.68 -5.93
CA ASP A 14 6.77 -8.65 -4.74
C ASP A 14 5.95 -8.33 -3.48
N PRO A 15 6.14 -9.06 -2.37
CA PRO A 15 5.35 -8.89 -1.16
C PRO A 15 5.33 -7.44 -0.63
N ALA A 16 6.40 -6.68 -0.84
CA ALA A 16 6.47 -5.28 -0.44
C ALA A 16 5.56 -4.40 -1.31
N ILE A 17 5.52 -4.65 -2.63
CA ILE A 17 4.61 -3.93 -3.54
C ILE A 17 3.17 -4.27 -3.18
N ARG A 18 2.87 -5.53 -2.88
CA ARG A 18 1.54 -5.95 -2.41
C ARG A 18 1.13 -5.26 -1.11
N ALA A 19 2.06 -5.11 -0.17
CA ALA A 19 1.81 -4.38 1.08
C ALA A 19 1.48 -2.90 0.84
N ILE A 20 2.23 -2.21 -0.03
CA ILE A 20 1.96 -0.82 -0.41
C ILE A 20 0.54 -0.70 -0.97
N ILE A 21 0.17 -1.54 -1.94
CA ILE A 21 -1.14 -1.49 -2.59
C ILE A 21 -2.27 -1.71 -1.59
N LEU A 22 -2.11 -2.68 -0.67
CA LEU A 22 -3.11 -2.95 0.37
C LEU A 22 -3.32 -1.76 1.30
N GLU A 23 -2.26 -1.08 1.72
CA GLU A 23 -2.36 0.09 2.59
C GLU A 23 -2.97 1.30 1.86
N VAL A 24 -2.57 1.54 0.62
CA VAL A 24 -3.17 2.61 -0.22
C VAL A 24 -4.67 2.37 -0.41
N LEU A 25 -5.10 1.14 -0.68
CA LEU A 25 -6.52 0.82 -0.82
C LEU A 25 -7.33 1.07 0.47
N LYS A 26 -6.72 0.97 1.65
CA LYS A 26 -7.38 1.32 2.92
C LYS A 26 -7.57 2.83 3.05
N VAL A 27 -6.55 3.60 2.71
CA VAL A 27 -6.59 5.07 2.71
C VAL A 27 -7.66 5.59 1.75
N GLU A 28 -7.69 5.06 0.53
CA GLU A 28 -8.73 5.39 -0.46
C GLU A 28 -10.13 5.02 0.05
N GLN A 29 -10.30 3.85 0.67
CA GLN A 29 -11.58 3.41 1.22
C GLN A 29 -12.05 4.32 2.38
N ALA A 30 -11.13 4.77 3.23
CA ALA A 30 -11.43 5.69 4.32
C ALA A 30 -11.89 7.08 3.83
N ASN A 31 -11.47 7.45 2.62
CA ASN A 31 -11.73 8.76 2.04
C ASN A 31 -12.74 8.73 0.87
N ILE A 32 -13.40 7.58 0.63
CA ILE A 32 -14.24 7.35 -0.57
C ILE A 32 -15.46 8.28 -0.69
N SER A 33 -15.89 8.87 0.43
CA SER A 33 -16.99 9.84 0.49
C SER A 33 -16.52 11.31 0.39
N MET A 34 -15.22 11.56 0.30
CA MET A 34 -14.66 12.90 0.16
C MET A 34 -14.44 13.21 -1.32
N GLU A 35 -14.86 14.39 -1.76
CA GLU A 35 -14.79 14.78 -3.17
C GLU A 35 -13.35 14.91 -3.68
N ARG A 36 -12.40 15.27 -2.81
CA ARG A 36 -10.96 15.41 -3.09
C ARG A 36 -10.09 15.24 -1.83
N PRO A 37 -9.93 14.02 -1.31
CA PRO A 37 -9.08 13.79 -0.16
C PRO A 37 -7.60 14.00 -0.55
N ARG A 38 -6.85 14.74 0.27
CA ARG A 38 -5.41 14.92 0.08
C ARG A 38 -4.67 13.74 0.71
N VAL A 39 -4.67 12.61 0.02
CA VAL A 39 -4.06 11.35 0.50
C VAL A 39 -2.57 11.20 0.14
N LYS A 40 -2.01 12.14 -0.62
CA LYS A 40 -0.65 12.04 -1.16
C LYS A 40 0.40 11.81 -0.06
N ASP A 41 0.37 12.59 1.00
CA ASP A 41 1.36 12.53 2.07
C ASP A 41 1.27 11.19 2.85
N GLU A 42 0.05 10.64 2.98
CA GLU A 42 -0.20 9.32 3.57
C GLU A 42 0.35 8.20 2.69
N ILE A 43 0.14 8.30 1.37
CA ILE A 43 0.69 7.36 0.39
C ILE A 43 2.23 7.40 0.40
N ASP A 44 2.83 8.59 0.41
CA ASP A 44 4.29 8.77 0.46
C ASP A 44 4.88 8.15 1.75
N THR A 45 4.15 8.27 2.86
CA THR A 45 4.51 7.64 4.15
C THR A 45 4.46 6.11 4.04
N ILE A 46 3.39 5.54 3.47
CA ILE A 46 3.23 4.10 3.27
C ILE A 46 4.41 3.53 2.46
N VAL A 47 4.75 4.17 1.33
CA VAL A 47 5.86 3.74 0.47
C VAL A 47 7.19 3.80 1.22
N SER A 48 7.43 4.89 1.96
CA SER A 48 8.66 5.08 2.73
C SER A 48 8.81 4.03 3.82
N THR A 49 7.75 3.73 4.58
CA THR A 49 7.77 2.71 5.63
C THR A 49 8.03 1.31 5.09
N VAL A 50 7.36 0.93 3.99
CA VAL A 50 7.58 -0.39 3.39
C VAL A 50 9.00 -0.52 2.84
N THR A 51 9.54 0.53 2.22
CA THR A 51 10.92 0.55 1.70
C THR A 51 11.94 0.43 2.84
N ALA A 52 11.77 1.18 3.92
CA ALA A 52 12.64 1.11 5.10
C ALA A 52 12.62 -0.28 5.75
N ASN A 53 11.44 -0.88 5.89
CA ASN A 53 11.30 -2.23 6.45
C ASN A 53 11.92 -3.31 5.54
N LYS A 54 11.88 -3.13 4.22
CA LYS A 54 12.54 -4.06 3.28
C LYS A 54 14.07 -3.94 3.38
N LEU A 55 14.59 -2.71 3.42
CA LEU A 55 16.03 -2.45 3.59
C LEU A 55 16.57 -2.98 4.93
N ALA A 56 15.81 -2.86 6.01
CA ALA A 56 16.18 -3.40 7.32
C ALA A 56 16.26 -4.95 7.29
N LYS A 57 15.30 -5.62 6.63
CA LYS A 57 15.31 -7.08 6.51
C LYS A 57 16.46 -7.65 5.69
N THR A 58 16.95 -6.91 4.70
CA THR A 58 18.12 -7.33 3.91
C THR A 58 19.46 -7.01 4.59
N ALA A 59 19.48 -6.19 5.64
CA ALA A 59 20.68 -5.83 6.38
C ALA A 59 21.00 -6.80 7.54
N ASP A 60 19.99 -7.58 7.97
CA ASP A 60 20.10 -8.58 9.04
C ASP A 60 20.27 -10.03 8.50
N GLU A 61 20.39 -10.23 7.18
CA GLU A 61 20.70 -11.50 6.50
C GLU A 61 22.17 -11.54 6.02
#